data_AF-A0A0C2FBC8-F1
#
_entry.id   AF-A0A0C2FBC8-F1
#
_cell.length_a   1.000
_cell.length_b   1.000
_cell.length_c   1.000
_cell.angle_alpha   90.00
_cell.angle_beta   90.00
_cell.angle_gamma   90.00
#
_symmetry.space_group_name_H-M   'P 1'
#
loop_
_entity.id
_entity.type
_entity.pdbx_description
1 polymer ?
#
loop_
_entity_poly.entity_id
_entity_poly.type
_entity_poly.pdbx_seq_one_letter_code
_entity_poly.pdbx_strand_id
1 'polypeptide(L)'
;VVPFRLTRNMVNGFGPTGVEGSFRRSCESTLRVMRENKDTLLTVIQTFVHDPLLEWINTEARAQQNKGRGQQKLNAPSTESVQLILKRLEGHIVSPE
;
A
#
# COMPACT_ATOMS: atom_id res chain seq x y z
N VAL A 1 -7.23 0.01 -12.63
CA VAL A 1 -5.91 0.50 -12.17
C VAL A 1 -4.97 -0.69 -11.93
N VAL A 2 -3.65 -0.54 -12.14
CA VAL A 2 -2.66 -1.60 -11.82
C VAL A 2 -2.23 -1.52 -10.34
N PRO A 3 -2.20 -2.63 -9.59
CA PRO A 3 -1.91 -2.61 -8.15
C PRO A 3 -0.44 -2.33 -7.82
N PHE A 4 0.48 -2.69 -8.73
CA PHE A 4 1.90 -2.40 -8.62
C PHE A 4 2.53 -2.40 -10.01
N ARG A 5 3.73 -1.83 -10.11
CA ARG A 5 4.50 -1.79 -11.35
C ARG A 5 5.11 -3.17 -11.58
N LEU A 6 4.68 -3.87 -12.65
CA LEU A 6 5.30 -5.09 -13.15
C LEU A 6 5.37 -5.01 -14.68
N THR A 7 6.40 -4.34 -15.18
CA THR A 7 6.55 -4.09 -16.62
C THR A 7 7.21 -5.26 -17.32
N ARG A 8 7.09 -5.31 -18.65
CA ARG A 8 7.79 -6.29 -19.49
C ARG A 8 9.30 -6.29 -19.25
N ASN A 9 9.92 -5.13 -19.04
CA ASN A 9 11.35 -5.03 -18.76
C ASN A 9 11.73 -5.70 -17.42
N MET A 10 10.88 -5.59 -16.39
CA MET A 10 11.13 -6.28 -15.12
C MET A 10 10.94 -7.79 -15.27
N VAL A 11 9.87 -8.23 -15.96
CA VAL A 11 9.62 -9.66 -16.21
C VAL A 11 10.76 -10.29 -17.00
N ASN A 12 11.27 -9.59 -18.02
CA ASN A 12 12.44 -10.04 -18.79
C ASN A 12 13.69 -10.18 -17.91
N GLY A 13 13.85 -9.31 -16.91
CA GLY A 13 14.96 -9.37 -15.95
C GLY A 13 14.94 -10.60 -15.04
N PHE A 14 13.81 -11.27 -14.87
CA PHE A 14 13.70 -12.52 -14.11
C PHE A 14 14.19 -13.75 -14.88
N GLY A 15 14.57 -13.58 -16.15
CA GLY A 15 15.12 -14.63 -16.99
C GLY A 15 14.05 -15.60 -17.52
N PRO A 16 14.43 -16.85 -17.85
CA PRO A 16 13.58 -17.77 -18.61
C PRO A 16 12.33 -18.23 -17.84
N THR A 17 12.35 -18.15 -16.51
CA THR A 17 11.21 -18.51 -15.67
C THR A 17 10.20 -17.37 -15.49
N GLY A 18 10.55 -16.15 -15.93
CA GLY A 18 9.69 -14.98 -15.78
C GLY A 18 9.19 -14.81 -14.34
N VAL A 19 7.89 -14.59 -14.19
CA VAL A 19 7.25 -14.41 -12.87
C VAL A 19 7.09 -15.72 -12.08
N GLU A 20 7.11 -16.86 -12.75
CA GLU A 20 6.87 -18.20 -12.16
C GLU A 20 8.09 -18.76 -11.40
N GLY A 21 9.21 -18.02 -11.42
CA GLY A 21 10.44 -18.40 -10.77
C GLY A 21 10.52 -17.99 -9.29
N SER A 22 11.65 -17.38 -8.94
CA SER A 22 11.90 -16.86 -7.60
C SER A 22 10.86 -15.81 -7.19
N PHE A 23 10.41 -14.97 -8.12
CA PHE A 23 9.45 -13.90 -7.86
C PHE A 23 8.15 -14.43 -7.24
N ARG A 24 7.45 -15.38 -7.88
CA ARG A 24 6.21 -15.95 -7.34
C ARG A 24 6.44 -16.61 -5.97
N ARG A 25 7.50 -17.42 -5.82
CA ARG A 25 7.81 -18.07 -4.52
C ARG A 25 8.06 -17.06 -3.41
N SER A 26 8.83 -16.01 -3.68
CA SER A 26 9.05 -14.92 -2.74
C SER A 26 7.74 -14.22 -2.37
N CYS A 27 6.88 -13.91 -3.35
CA CYS A 27 5.58 -13.30 -3.09
C CYS A 27 4.66 -14.19 -2.24
N GLU A 28 4.64 -15.51 -2.49
CA GLU A 28 3.88 -16.47 -1.69
C GLU A 28 4.37 -16.52 -0.24
N SER A 29 5.68 -16.60 -0.04
CA SER A 29 6.29 -16.56 1.31
C SER A 29 6.00 -15.23 2.02
N THR A 30 6.17 -14.10 1.33
CA THR A 30 5.87 -12.77 1.90
C THR A 30 4.40 -12.66 2.28
N LEU A 31 3.47 -13.02 1.40
CA LEU A 31 2.04 -12.96 1.70
C LEU A 31 1.66 -13.89 2.85
N ARG A 32 2.25 -15.09 2.92
CA ARG A 32 2.04 -16.01 4.05
C ARG A 32 2.43 -15.36 5.37
N VAL A 33 3.66 -14.85 5.47
CA VAL A 33 4.16 -14.21 6.71
C VAL A 33 3.30 -12.98 7.07
N MET A 34 2.92 -12.16 6.08
CA MET A 34 2.05 -11.00 6.32
C MET A 34 0.67 -11.40 6.87
N ARG A 35 0.10 -12.52 6.41
CA ARG A 35 -1.20 -13.04 6.87
C ARG A 35 -1.10 -13.66 8.27
N GLU A 36 -0.04 -14.41 8.53
CA GLU A 36 0.23 -15.02 9.85
C GLU A 36 0.43 -13.95 10.93
N ASN A 37 1.05 -12.81 10.57
CA ASN A 37 1.36 -11.71 11.49
C ASN A 37 0.47 -10.48 11.28
N LYS A 38 -0.77 -10.69 10.82
CA LYS A 38 -1.69 -9.58 10.46
C LYS A 38 -1.99 -8.65 11.64
N ASP A 39 -2.09 -9.17 12.85
CA ASP A 39 -2.47 -8.36 14.03
C ASP A 39 -1.35 -7.39 14.42
N THR A 40 -0.09 -7.82 14.33
CA THR A 40 1.09 -6.96 14.51
C THR A 40 1.13 -5.87 13.44
N LEU A 41 0.89 -6.23 12.18
CA LEU A 41 0.86 -5.27 11.08
C LEU A 41 -0.27 -4.24 11.25
N LEU A 42 -1.47 -4.68 11.65
CA LEU A 42 -2.62 -3.81 11.90
C LEU A 42 -2.38 -2.86 13.07
N THR A 43 -1.75 -3.33 14.15
CA THR A 43 -1.39 -2.48 15.29
C THR A 43 -0.52 -1.31 14.84
N VAL A 44 0.52 -1.59 14.05
CA VAL A 44 1.40 -0.55 13.50
C VAL A 44 0.63 0.41 12.60
N ILE A 45 -0.19 -0.10 11.67
CA ILE A 45 -0.97 0.74 10.75
C ILE A 45 -2.00 1.62 11.49
N GLN A 46 -2.66 1.09 12.52
CA GLN A 46 -3.58 1.85 13.36
C GLN A 46 -2.86 2.99 14.08
N THR A 47 -1.68 2.74 14.64
CA THR A 47 -0.89 3.82 15.27
C THR A 47 -0.54 4.94 14.30
N PHE A 48 -0.24 4.62 13.03
CA PHE A 48 -0.01 5.65 12.00
C PHE A 48 -1.27 6.45 11.66
N VAL A 49 -2.45 5.81 11.59
CA VAL A 49 -3.71 6.53 11.31
C VAL A 49 -4.08 7.50 12.43
N HIS A 50 -3.71 7.16 13.67
CA HIS A 50 -4.00 7.96 14.85
C HIS A 50 -2.84 8.89 15.27
N ASP A 51 -1.76 8.98 14.48
CA ASP A 51 -0.62 9.84 14.78
C ASP A 51 -0.94 11.31 14.45
N PRO A 52 -1.03 12.22 15.45
CA PRO A 52 -1.33 13.63 15.22
C PRO A 52 -0.26 14.36 14.38
N LEU A 53 0.99 13.86 14.34
CA LEU A 53 2.06 14.47 13.54
C LEU A 53 1.81 14.30 12.03
N LEU A 54 1.17 13.20 11.62
CA LEU A 54 0.79 12.98 10.23
C LEU A 54 -0.33 13.93 9.79
N GLU A 55 -1.21 14.34 10.70
CA GLU A 55 -2.21 15.37 10.44
C GLU A 55 -1.56 16.74 10.23
N TRP A 56 -0.51 17.06 10.99
CA TRP A 56 0.22 18.32 10.89
C TRP A 56 1.04 18.43 9.60
N ILE A 57 1.78 17.39 9.20
CA ILE A 57 2.53 17.37 7.93
C ILE A 57 1.57 17.56 6.74
N ASN A 58 0.38 16.96 6.78
CA ASN A 58 -0.64 17.17 5.76
C ASN A 58 -1.18 18.60 5.75
N THR A 59 -1.27 19.25 6.91
CA THR A 59 -1.73 20.64 7.04
C THR A 59 -0.67 21.61 6.50
N GLU A 60 0.62 21.38 6.79
CA GLU A 60 1.73 22.17 6.26
C GLU A 60 1.92 21.99 4.75
N ALA A 61 1.81 20.75 4.25
CA ALA A 61 1.85 20.46 2.82
C ALA A 61 0.69 21.13 2.05
N ARG A 62 -0.52 21.15 2.64
CA ARG A 62 -1.67 21.89 2.10
C ARG A 62 -1.46 23.40 2.12
N ALA A 63 -0.84 23.95 3.17
CA ALA A 63 -0.51 25.37 3.27
C ALA A 63 0.53 25.81 2.21
N GLN A 64 1.48 24.93 1.87
CA GLN A 64 2.51 25.19 0.85
C GLN A 64 1.98 24.99 -0.58
N GLN A 65 1.10 24.02 -0.83
CA GLN A 65 0.50 23.77 -2.15
C GLN A 65 -0.48 24.86 -2.61
N ASN A 66 -1.06 25.63 -1.68
CA ASN A 66 -2.01 26.70 -2.02
C ASN A 66 -1.37 27.89 -2.78
N LYS A 67 -0.04 27.90 -2.96
CA LYS A 67 0.69 28.95 -3.71
C LYS A 67 0.98 28.60 -5.18
N GLY A 68 0.61 27.41 -5.67
CA GLY A 68 0.70 27.14 -7.11
C GLY A 68 0.53 25.67 -7.49
N ARG A 69 -0.49 25.42 -8.33
CA ARG A 69 -0.85 24.18 -9.06
C ARG A 69 -1.89 23.29 -8.37
N GLY A 70 -3.02 23.15 -9.09
CA GLY A 70 -4.01 22.06 -9.08
C GLY A 70 -4.23 21.28 -7.78
N GLN A 71 -5.44 21.40 -7.23
CA GLN A 71 -5.93 20.59 -6.10
C GLN A 71 -5.72 19.09 -6.33
N GLN A 72 -4.67 18.52 -5.73
CA GLN A 72 -4.59 17.08 -5.50
C GLN A 72 -4.96 16.89 -4.02
N LYS A 73 -6.17 16.39 -3.76
CA LYS A 73 -6.59 16.04 -2.40
C LYS A 73 -5.62 14.97 -1.89
N LEU A 74 -4.71 15.35 -1.00
CA LEU A 74 -3.99 14.40 -0.15
C LEU A 74 -5.03 13.76 0.77
N ASN A 75 -5.42 12.53 0.41
CA ASN A 75 -6.31 11.72 1.23
C ASN A 75 -5.56 11.38 2.52
N ALA A 76 -6.05 11.89 3.65
CA ALA A 76 -5.49 11.53 4.95
C ALA A 76 -5.67 10.02 5.16
N PRO A 77 -4.71 9.34 5.81
CA PRO A 77 -4.89 7.96 6.21
C PRO A 77 -6.14 7.88 7.12
N SER A 78 -7.16 7.15 6.67
CA SER A 78 -8.46 7.04 7.34
C SER A 78 -8.67 5.63 7.91
N THR A 79 -9.54 5.51 8.91
CA THR A 79 -9.97 4.20 9.46
C THR A 79 -10.53 3.27 8.37
N GLU A 80 -11.13 3.82 7.32
CA GLU A 80 -11.61 3.07 6.15
C GLU A 80 -10.45 2.41 5.37
N SER A 81 -9.31 3.09 5.26
CA SER A 81 -8.10 2.52 4.64
C SER A 81 -7.59 1.30 5.44
N VAL A 82 -7.70 1.33 6.78
CA VAL A 82 -7.34 0.20 7.64
C VAL A 82 -8.25 -1.00 7.36
N GLN A 83 -9.56 -0.77 7.25
CA GLN A 83 -10.53 -1.82 6.92
C GLN A 83 -10.27 -2.44 5.55
N LEU A 84 -9.89 -1.63 4.56
CA LEU A 84 -9.50 -2.11 3.24
C LEU A 84 -8.24 -2.99 3.30
N ILE A 85 -7.24 -2.59 4.07
CA ILE A 85 -6.00 -3.36 4.26
C ILE A 85 -6.31 -4.68 4.97
N LEU A 86 -7.14 -4.69 6.00
CA LEU A 86 -7.58 -5.90 6.69
C LEU A 86 -8.23 -6.89 5.72
N LYS A 87 -9.21 -6.41 4.92
CA LYS A 87 -9.87 -7.25 3.91
C LYS A 87 -8.88 -7.87 2.92
N ARG A 88 -7.85 -7.12 2.50
CA ARG A 88 -6.78 -7.63 1.61
C ARG A 88 -5.91 -8.69 2.28
N LEU A 89 -5.58 -8.52 3.56
CA LEU A 89 -4.83 -9.53 4.32
C LEU A 89 -5.65 -10.82 4.47
N GLU A 90 -6.98 -10.73 4.62
CA GLU A 90 -7.87 -11.89 4.64
C GLU A 90 -8.02 -12.59 3.27
N GLY A 91 -7.48 -11.99 2.20
CA GLY A 91 -7.52 -12.54 0.85
C GLY A 91 -8.67 -12.02 -0.02
N HIS A 92 -9.41 -11.00 0.43
CA HIS A 92 -10.41 -10.35 -0.41
C HIS A 92 -9.74 -9.46 -1.46
N ILE A 93 -10.09 -9.68 -2.73
CA ILE A 93 -9.64 -8.83 -3.84
C ILE A 93 -10.53 -7.58 -3.85
N VAL A 94 -10.08 -6.53 -3.19
CA VAL A 94 -10.76 -5.23 -3.19
C VAL A 94 -10.07 -4.30 -4.18
N SER A 95 -10.64 -4.23 -5.37
CA SER A 95 -10.32 -3.22 -6.38
C SER A 95 -11.08 -1.94 -6.06
N PRO A 96 -10.42 -0.78 -5.93
CA PRO A 96 -11.13 0.49 -5.94
C PRO A 96 -11.69 0.71 -7.36
N GLU A 97 -12.98 1.04 -7.46
CA GLU A 97 -13.60 1.55 -8.70
C GLU A 97 -13.02 2.92 -9.07
#